data_AF-A0A9D1WIT4-F1
#
_entry.id   AF-A0A9D1WIT4-F1
#
_cell.length_a   1.000
_cell.length_b   1.000
_cell.length_c   1.000
_cell.angle_alpha   90.00
_cell.angle_beta   90.00
_cell.angle_gamma   90.00
#
_symmetry.space_group_name_H-M   'P 1'
#
loop_
_entity.id
_entity.type
_entity.pdbx_description
1 polymer ?
#
loop_
_entity_poly.entity_id
_entity_poly.type
_entity_poly.pdbx_seq_one_letter_code
_entity_poly.pdbx_strand_id
1 'polypeptide(L)'
;MVPMEVLCAYEGWMLCGTKDKTEGHWDYDASDLERLGMVMTLLGIGFSEEETEAYMRLESSEEKTDQQRIQMLNEKRKAILEEIHSKEKQISCLDYLQYEITGCTSENRK
;
A
#
# COMPACT_ATOMS: atom_id res chain seq x y z
N MET A 1 -1.97 -17.54 -1.48
CA MET A 1 -0.84 -17.89 -0.60
C MET A 1 -0.34 -16.59 -0.01
N VAL A 2 -0.26 -16.49 1.32
CA VAL A 2 0.25 -15.29 2.00
C VAL A 2 1.79 -15.32 1.95
N PRO A 3 2.48 -14.24 1.56
CA PRO A 3 3.94 -14.20 1.57
C PRO A 3 4.52 -14.38 2.98
N MET A 4 5.67 -15.06 3.09
CA MET A 4 6.31 -15.32 4.38
C MET A 4 6.67 -14.03 5.13
N GLU A 5 7.11 -13.00 4.41
CA GLU A 5 7.46 -11.69 4.97
C GLU A 5 6.27 -11.02 5.67
N VAL A 6 5.08 -11.15 5.09
CA VAL A 6 3.83 -10.63 5.67
C VAL A 6 3.48 -11.37 6.96
N LEU A 7 3.67 -12.69 6.98
CA LEU A 7 3.47 -13.50 8.19
C LEU A 7 4.44 -13.11 9.30
N CYS A 8 5.74 -12.97 8.98
CA CYS A 8 6.76 -12.54 9.94
C CYS A 8 6.46 -11.16 10.54
N ALA A 9 6.06 -10.19 9.72
CA ALA A 9 5.70 -8.85 10.18
C ALA A 9 4.47 -8.90 11.11
N TYR A 10 3.41 -9.61 10.69
CA TYR A 10 2.19 -9.77 11.49
C TYR A 10 2.43 -10.43 12.85
N GLU A 11 3.24 -11.49 12.88
CA GLU A 11 3.65 -12.17 14.12
C GLU A 11 4.48 -11.25 15.03
N GLY A 12 5.40 -10.48 14.46
CA GLY A 12 6.25 -9.53 15.16
C GLY A 12 5.48 -8.38 15.84
N TRP A 13 4.35 -7.97 15.27
CA TRP A 13 3.50 -6.91 15.84
C TRP A 13 2.68 -7.38 17.05
N MET A 14 2.70 -8.68 17.40
CA MET A 14 1.93 -9.27 18.51
C MET A 14 0.43 -8.93 18.48
N LEU A 15 -0.14 -8.68 17.30
CA LEU A 15 -1.55 -8.35 17.14
C LEU A 15 -2.47 -9.55 17.36
N CYS A 16 -1.94 -10.78 17.31
CA CYS A 16 -2.68 -12.03 17.46
C CYS A 16 -3.03 -12.31 18.93
N GLY A 17 -4.33 -12.36 19.23
CA GLY A 17 -4.90 -12.36 20.59
C GLY A 17 -4.96 -13.70 21.33
N THR A 18 -4.40 -14.78 20.77
CA THR A 18 -4.44 -16.11 21.39
C THR A 18 -3.35 -16.29 22.45
N LYS A 19 -3.81 -16.70 23.65
CA LYS A 19 -3.05 -16.77 24.92
C LYS A 19 -2.25 -18.05 25.12
N ASP A 20 -2.23 -18.96 24.15
CA ASP A 20 -1.51 -20.22 24.28
C ASP A 20 -0.72 -20.47 22.99
N LYS A 21 0.55 -20.07 23.01
CA LYS A 21 1.48 -20.23 21.89
C LYS A 21 2.64 -21.10 22.36
N THR A 22 2.49 -22.41 22.23
CA THR A 22 3.64 -23.32 22.22
C THR A 22 4.41 -23.12 20.93
N GLU A 23 5.73 -22.90 21.06
CA GLU A 23 6.65 -22.63 19.96
C GLU A 23 6.48 -23.60 18.79
N GLY A 24 6.24 -23.07 17.58
CA GLY A 24 6.43 -23.79 16.32
C GLY A 24 5.20 -24.04 15.44
N HIS A 25 3.98 -23.74 15.90
CA HIS A 25 2.78 -23.85 15.06
C HIS A 25 1.80 -22.71 15.37
N TRP A 26 1.78 -21.68 14.52
CA TRP A 26 0.75 -20.65 14.58
C TRP A 26 -0.55 -21.21 14.02
N ASP A 27 -1.51 -21.51 14.89
CA ASP A 27 -2.87 -21.85 14.48
C ASP A 27 -3.65 -20.54 14.30
N TYR A 28 -3.58 -19.98 13.09
CA TYR A 28 -4.35 -18.78 12.72
C TYR A 28 -5.84 -19.10 12.74
N ASP A 29 -6.62 -18.30 13.47
CA ASP A 29 -8.07 -18.39 13.44
C ASP A 29 -8.68 -17.58 12.28
N ALA A 30 -10.01 -17.60 12.14
CA ALA A 30 -10.69 -16.85 11.09
C ALA A 30 -10.43 -15.34 11.18
N SER A 31 -10.28 -14.80 12.40
CA SER A 31 -10.01 -13.39 12.65
C SER A 31 -8.59 -13.02 12.25
N ASP A 32 -7.62 -13.89 12.50
CA ASP A 32 -6.24 -13.72 12.02
C ASP A 32 -6.18 -13.70 10.50
N LEU A 33 -6.97 -14.55 9.82
CA LEU A 33 -7.04 -14.54 8.36
C LEU A 33 -7.62 -13.24 7.81
N GLU A 34 -8.66 -12.69 8.45
CA GLU A 34 -9.21 -11.38 8.07
C GLU A 34 -8.19 -10.26 8.26
N ARG A 35 -7.46 -10.25 9.37
CA ARG A 35 -6.39 -9.28 9.66
C ARG A 35 -5.23 -9.39 8.68
N LEU A 36 -4.79 -10.60 8.35
CA LEU A 36 -3.78 -10.82 7.31
C LEU A 36 -4.27 -10.32 5.94
N GLY A 37 -5.55 -10.51 5.61
CA GLY A 37 -6.16 -9.95 4.41
C GLY A 37 -6.11 -8.42 4.38
N MET A 38 -6.36 -7.77 5.51
CA MET A 38 -6.21 -6.32 5.66
C MET A 38 -4.76 -5.88 5.46
N VAL A 39 -3.80 -6.53 6.13
CA VAL A 39 -2.36 -6.26 5.98
C VAL A 39 -1.92 -6.36 4.52
N MET A 40 -2.31 -7.44 3.82
CA MET A 40 -2.00 -7.60 2.40
C MET A 40 -2.60 -6.48 1.55
N THR A 41 -3.80 -6.03 1.87
CA THR A 41 -4.47 -4.94 1.15
C THR A 41 -3.73 -3.62 1.35
N LEU A 42 -3.37 -3.29 2.59
CA LEU A 42 -2.65 -2.05 2.94
C LEU A 42 -1.28 -1.99 2.25
N LEU A 43 -0.49 -3.07 2.33
CA LEU A 43 0.79 -3.16 1.63
C LEU A 43 0.60 -3.08 0.10
N GLY A 44 -0.44 -3.73 -0.44
CA GLY A 44 -0.76 -3.72 -1.87
C GLY A 44 -1.13 -2.34 -2.42
N ILE A 45 -1.68 -1.45 -1.59
CA ILE A 45 -1.97 -0.05 -1.95
C ILE A 45 -0.83 0.91 -1.57
N GLY A 46 0.34 0.39 -1.15
CA GLY A 46 1.55 1.16 -0.92
C GLY A 46 1.70 1.75 0.49
N PHE A 47 1.03 1.20 1.50
CA PHE A 47 1.43 1.45 2.89
C PHE A 47 2.81 0.82 3.17
N SER A 48 3.62 1.48 3.97
CA SER A 48 4.83 0.88 4.55
C SER A 48 4.48 -0.11 5.65
N GLU A 49 5.46 -0.90 6.10
CA GLU A 49 5.26 -1.80 7.25
C GLU A 49 4.86 -1.02 8.50
N GLU A 50 5.46 0.16 8.74
CA GLU A 50 5.16 1.01 9.90
C GLU A 50 3.76 1.62 9.82
N GLU A 51 3.34 2.11 8.64
CA GLU A 51 1.99 2.63 8.45
C GLU A 51 0.94 1.52 8.58
N THR A 52 1.26 0.33 8.08
CA THR A 52 0.40 -0.87 8.19
C THR A 52 0.25 -1.28 9.65
N GLU A 53 1.34 -1.38 10.40
CA GLU A 53 1.30 -1.67 11.83
C GLU A 53 0.46 -0.65 12.60
N ALA A 54 0.69 0.65 12.34
CA ALA A 54 -0.08 1.73 12.97
C ALA A 54 -1.58 1.62 12.67
N TYR A 55 -1.95 1.31 11.42
CA TYR A 55 -3.33 1.09 11.04
C TYR A 55 -3.94 -0.12 11.76
N MET A 56 -3.23 -1.24 11.83
CA MET A 56 -3.72 -2.47 12.47
C MET A 56 -3.87 -2.32 13.99
N ARG A 57 -3.00 -1.52 14.64
CA ARG A 57 -3.14 -1.16 16.06
C ARG A 57 -4.39 -0.32 16.31
N LEU A 58 -4.70 0.63 15.42
CA LEU A 58 -5.94 1.41 15.50
C LEU A 58 -7.18 0.52 15.31
N GLU A 59 -7.13 -0.44 14.37
CA GLU A 59 -8.22 -1.39 14.14
C GLU A 59 -8.47 -2.33 15.33
N SER A 60 -7.42 -2.69 16.05
CA SER A 60 -7.51 -3.56 17.23
C SER A 60 -7.87 -2.81 18.52
N SER A 61 -7.98 -1.48 18.48
CA SER A 61 -8.35 -0.66 19.64
C SER A 61 -9.85 -0.80 19.96
N GLU A 62 -10.18 -0.78 21.25
CA GLU A 62 -11.58 -0.71 21.72
C GLU A 62 -12.19 0.69 21.54
N GLU A 63 -11.37 1.70 21.24
CA GLU A 63 -11.80 3.06 20.97
C GLU A 63 -12.30 3.27 19.53
N LYS A 64 -13.13 4.29 19.30
CA LYS A 64 -13.56 4.68 17.95
C LYS A 64 -12.43 5.35 17.18
N THR A 65 -11.63 4.56 16.48
CA THR A 65 -10.47 5.01 15.68
C THR A 65 -10.78 5.21 14.19
N ASP A 66 -12.03 5.06 13.76
CA ASP A 66 -12.46 5.13 12.36
C ASP A 66 -11.96 6.39 11.65
N GLN A 67 -12.00 7.55 12.32
CA GLN A 67 -11.55 8.82 11.74
C GLN A 67 -10.05 8.84 11.46
N GLN A 68 -9.23 8.27 12.35
CA GLN A 68 -7.78 8.19 12.17
C GLN A 68 -7.44 7.22 11.02
N ARG A 69 -8.13 6.08 10.96
CA ARG A 69 -7.97 5.12 9.85
C ARG A 69 -8.35 5.73 8.51
N ILE A 70 -9.48 6.46 8.45
CA ILE A 70 -9.90 7.20 7.24
C ILE A 70 -8.86 8.27 6.87
N GLN A 71 -8.29 8.97 7.85
CA GLN A 71 -7.24 9.95 7.59
C GLN A 71 -6.01 9.31 6.94
N MET A 72 -5.50 8.20 7.49
CA MET A 72 -4.35 7.49 6.90
C MET A 72 -4.62 7.07 5.45
N LEU A 73 -5.82 6.55 5.17
CA LEU A 73 -6.22 6.18 3.81
C LEU A 73 -6.27 7.39 2.87
N ASN A 74 -6.78 8.53 3.34
CA ASN A 74 -6.83 9.77 2.55
C ASN A 74 -5.44 10.34 2.27
N GLU A 75 -4.52 10.26 3.24
CA GLU A 75 -3.12 10.65 3.06
C GLU A 75 -2.43 9.77 2.01
N LYS A 76 -2.61 8.45 2.08
CA LYS A 76 -2.09 7.53 1.05
C LYS A 76 -2.67 7.84 -0.33
N ARG A 77 -4.00 8.04 -0.41
CA ARG A 77 -4.68 8.42 -1.65
C ARG A 77 -4.10 9.70 -2.25
N LYS A 78 -3.83 10.71 -1.42
CA LYS A 78 -3.26 11.98 -1.86
C LYS A 78 -1.85 11.78 -2.42
N ALA A 79 -1.01 11.01 -1.74
CA ALA A 79 0.35 10.71 -2.20
C ALA A 79 0.35 9.99 -3.56
N ILE A 80 -0.51 9.00 -3.75
CA ILE A 80 -0.67 8.30 -5.03
C ILE A 80 -1.10 9.27 -6.13
N LEU A 81 -2.05 10.16 -5.83
CA LEU A 81 -2.52 11.15 -6.80
C LEU A 81 -1.41 12.14 -7.21
N GLU A 82 -0.57 12.57 -6.28
CA GLU A 82 0.61 13.40 -6.58
C GLU A 82 1.61 12.67 -7.48
N GLU A 83 1.83 11.37 -7.26
CA GLU A 83 2.66 10.54 -8.13
C GLU A 83 2.08 10.41 -9.54
N ILE A 84 0.76 10.22 -9.66
CA ILE A 84 0.06 10.18 -10.95
C ILE A 84 0.25 11.49 -11.70
N HIS A 85 -0.01 12.63 -11.07
CA HIS A 85 0.17 13.95 -11.69
C HIS A 85 1.63 14.17 -12.16
N SER A 86 2.61 13.69 -11.37
CA SER A 86 4.03 13.75 -11.75
C SER A 86 4.31 12.90 -12.99
N LYS A 87 3.81 11.67 -13.05
CA LYS A 87 3.97 10.77 -14.20
C LYS A 87 3.26 11.29 -15.45
N GLU A 88 2.07 11.87 -15.33
CA GLU A 88 1.37 12.52 -16.45
C GLU A 88 2.17 13.68 -17.05
N LYS A 89 2.83 14.49 -16.19
CA LYS A 89 3.73 15.55 -16.65
C LYS A 89 4.94 14.99 -17.38
N GLN A 90 5.53 13.89 -16.91
CA GLN A 90 6.65 13.22 -17.58
C GLN A 90 6.24 12.69 -18.96
N ILE A 91 5.06 12.07 -19.06
CA ILE A 91 4.49 11.62 -20.34
C ILE A 91 4.32 12.80 -21.29
N SER A 92 3.76 13.91 -20.82
CA SER A 92 3.59 15.12 -21.64
C SER A 92 4.92 15.65 -22.21
N CYS A 93 6.00 15.58 -21.42
CA CYS A 93 7.34 15.93 -21.91
C CYS A 93 7.85 14.94 -22.97
N LEU A 94 7.61 13.64 -22.79
CA LEU A 94 7.98 12.62 -23.78
C LEU A 94 7.22 12.81 -25.09
N ASP A 95 5.92 13.10 -25.02
CA ASP A 95 5.07 13.35 -26.19
C ASP A 95 5.55 14.61 -26.95
N TYR A 96 5.92 15.66 -26.22
CA TYR A 96 6.50 16.85 -26.82
C TYR A 96 7.81 16.55 -27.55
N LEU A 97 8.74 15.80 -26.93
CA LEU A 97 10.00 15.43 -27.57
C LEU A 97 9.78 14.55 -28.81
N GLN A 98 8.81 13.64 -28.78
CA GLN A 98 8.43 12.85 -29.95
C GLN A 98 7.86 13.73 -31.07
N TYR A 99 7.02 14.70 -30.73
CA TYR A 99 6.48 15.66 -31.69
C TYR A 99 7.60 16.47 -32.38
N GLU A 100 8.58 16.98 -31.63
CA GLU A 100 9.72 17.72 -32.20
C GLU A 100 10.51 16.87 -33.21
N ILE A 101 10.73 15.59 -32.90
CA ILE A 101 11.47 14.67 -33.78
C ILE A 101 10.65 14.32 -35.03
N THR A 102 9.37 13.99 -34.87
CA THR A 102 8.49 13.50 -35.95
C THR A 102 7.94 14.63 -36.84
N GLY A 103 7.69 15.81 -36.26
CA GLY A 103 7.18 17.00 -36.95
C GLY A 103 8.23 17.69 -37.83
N CYS A 104 9.52 17.63 -37.45
CA CYS A 104 10.61 18.23 -38.23
C CYS A 104 10.93 17.44 -39.52
N THR A 105 10.54 16.16 -39.62
CA THR A 105 10.82 15.33 -40.80
C THR A 105 9.93 15.58 -42.03
N SER A 106 8.90 16.43 -41.93
CA SER A 106 7.97 16.71 -43.05
C SER A 106 8.19 18.04 -43.81
N GLU A 107 9.06 18.94 -43.36
CA GLU A 107 9.25 20.27 -44.01
C GLU A 107 10.54 20.43 -44.84
N ASN A 108 11.35 19.36 -45.01
CA ASN A 108 12.58 19.41 -45.82
C ASN A 108 12.50 18.65 -47.16
N ARG A 109 11.30 18.56 -47.77
CA ARG A 109 11.19 18.02 -49.12
C ARG A 109 10.08 18.68 -49.94
N LYS A 110 10.33 19.90 -50.44
CA LYS A 110 10.14 20.34 -51.84
C LYS A 110 10.35 21.83 -52.02
#